data_AF-A0A0F9U2D3-F1
#
_entry.id   AF-A0A0F9U2D3-F1
#
_cell.length_a   1.000
_cell.length_b   1.000
_cell.length_c   1.000
_cell.angle_alpha   90.00
_cell.angle_beta   90.00
_cell.angle_gamma   90.00
#
_symmetry.space_group_name_H-M   'P 1'
#
loop_
_entity.id
_entity.type
_entity.pdbx_description
1 polymer ?
#
loop_
_entity_poly.entity_id
_entity_poly.type
_entity_poly.pdbx_seq_one_letter_code
_entity_poly.pdbx_strand_id
1 'polypeptide(L)' 'MTTQRTPDSATGKVIRRNIDTILAAKEMMPKELYSALGMAASSYSLMFKNAGGPKTRALMRIAKALGVSIAELTK' A
#
# COMPACT_ATOMS: atom_id res chain seq x y z
N MET A 1 -19.67 -27.18 -2.19
CA MET A 1 -19.35 -25.75 -2.33
C MET A 1 -18.03 -25.48 -1.62
N THR A 2 -16.91 -25.57 -2.34
CA THR A 2 -15.58 -25.36 -1.74
C THR A 2 -15.30 -23.88 -1.73
N THR A 3 -15.50 -23.24 -0.57
CA THR A 3 -15.10 -21.85 -0.34
C THR A 3 -13.59 -21.75 -0.52
N GLN A 4 -13.16 -21.30 -1.69
CA GLN A 4 -11.77 -20.90 -1.90
C GLN A 4 -11.47 -19.79 -0.90
N ARG A 5 -10.65 -20.10 0.11
CA ARG A 5 -9.88 -19.08 0.84
C ARG A 5 -9.10 -18.34 -0.24
N THR A 6 -9.43 -17.10 -0.54
CA THR A 6 -8.57 -16.24 -1.37
C THR A 6 -7.37 -15.80 -0.51
N PRO A 7 -6.17 -16.38 -0.67
CA PRO A 7 -4.98 -15.90 0.04
C PRO A 7 -4.58 -14.48 -0.40
N ASP A 8 -5.10 -14.01 -1.54
CA ASP A 8 -4.66 -12.79 -2.22
C ASP A 8 -5.11 -11.46 -1.60
N SER A 9 -6.18 -11.41 -0.79
CA SER A 9 -6.67 -10.14 -0.21
C SER A 9 -5.93 -9.74 1.08
N ALA A 10 -5.23 -10.69 1.72
CA ALA A 10 -4.53 -10.43 2.99
C ALA A 10 -3.29 -9.56 2.78
N THR A 11 -2.49 -9.84 1.75
CA THR A 11 -1.24 -9.11 1.45
C THR A 11 -1.48 -7.63 1.20
N GLY A 12 -2.45 -7.29 0.36
CA GLY A 12 -2.80 -5.88 0.09
C GLY A 12 -3.27 -5.13 1.35
N LYS A 13 -4.00 -5.80 2.25
CA LYS A 13 -4.46 -5.20 3.52
C LYS A 13 -3.31 -4.98 4.50
N VAL A 14 -2.40 -5.95 4.64
CA VAL A 14 -1.21 -5.83 5.51
C VAL A 14 -0.35 -4.66 5.06
N ILE A 15 -0.02 -4.62 3.77
CA ILE A 15 0.79 -3.54 3.20
C ILE A 15 0.12 -2.17 3.43
N ARG A 16 -1.19 -2.07 3.19
CA ARG A 16 -1.92 -0.81 3.42
C ARG A 16 -1.86 -0.38 4.88
N ARG A 17 -2.05 -1.31 5.82
CA ARG A 17 -1.95 -1.02 7.26
C ARG A 17 -0.56 -0.54 7.66
N ASN A 18 0.49 -1.15 7.10
CA ASN A 18 1.86 -0.73 7.36
C ASN A 18 2.12 0.69 6.83
N ILE A 19 1.64 1.00 5.62
CA ILE A 19 1.73 2.36 5.06
C ILE A 19 0.99 3.37 5.94
N ASP A 20 -0.23 3.07 6.37
CA ASP A 20 -1.01 3.96 7.24
C ASP A 20 -0.31 4.18 8.60
N THR A 21 0.35 3.15 9.15
CA THR A 21 1.15 3.27 10.38
C THR A 21 2.36 4.18 10.18
N ILE A 22 3.07 4.03 9.06
CA ILE A 22 4.23 4.86 8.71
C ILE A 22 3.82 6.31 8.47
N LEU A 23 2.68 6.54 7.83
CA LEU A 23 2.12 7.87 7.63
C LEU A 23 1.80 8.54 8.96
N ALA A 24 1.14 7.83 9.88
CA ALA A 24 0.84 8.33 11.21
C ALA A 24 2.11 8.66 12.01
N ALA A 25 3.12 7.80 11.96
CA ALA A 25 4.41 8.03 12.62
C ALA A 25 5.20 9.23 12.04
N LYS A 26 4.94 9.59 10.78
CA LYS A 26 5.54 10.74 10.09
C LYS A 26 4.67 11.99 10.12
N GLU A 27 3.52 11.94 10.79
CA GLU A 27 2.52 13.01 10.82
C GLU A 27 2.11 13.49 9.40
N MET A 28 2.20 12.60 8.42
CA MET A 28 1.92 12.90 7.01
C MET A 28 0.48 12.52 6.67
N MET A 29 -0.23 13.41 5.97
CA MET A 29 -1.59 13.08 5.54
C MET A 29 -1.58 12.12 4.34
N PRO A 30 -2.53 11.17 4.24
CA PRO A 30 -2.63 10.26 3.09
C PRO A 30 -2.71 11.00 1.75
N LYS A 31 -3.33 12.19 1.73
CA LYS A 31 -3.41 13.06 0.54
C LYS A 31 -2.03 13.50 0.04
N GLU A 32 -1.08 13.76 0.94
CA GLU A 32 0.28 14.15 0.57
C GLU A 32 1.02 13.00 -0.10
N LEU A 33 0.84 11.77 0.40
CA LEU A 33 1.36 10.58 -0.25
C LEU A 33 0.75 10.39 -1.64
N TYR A 34 -0.56 10.57 -1.80
CA TYR A 34 -1.21 10.47 -3.11
C TYR A 34 -0.67 11.51 -4.10
N SER A 35 -0.46 12.73 -3.61
CA SER A 35 0.15 13.82 -4.38
C SER A 35 1.59 13.50 -4.78
N ALA A 36 2.41 13.00 -3.86
CA ALA A 36 3.79 12.58 -4.13
C ALA A 36 3.87 11.42 -5.14
N LEU A 37 2.86 10.55 -5.15
CA LEU A 37 2.73 9.47 -6.13
C LEU A 37 2.17 9.94 -7.48
N GLY A 38 1.63 11.16 -7.56
CA GLY A 38 0.93 11.68 -8.74
C GLY A 38 -0.31 10.85 -9.08
N MET A 39 -1.04 10.38 -8.06
CA MET A 39 -2.18 9.48 -8.23
C MET A 39 -3.40 9.95 -7.41
N ALA A 40 -4.59 9.65 -7.91
CA ALA A 40 -5.82 9.86 -7.17
C ALA A 40 -5.98 8.82 -6.04
N ALA A 41 -6.70 9.18 -4.97
CA ALA A 41 -6.99 8.28 -3.85
C ALA A 41 -7.69 6.99 -4.30
N SER A 42 -8.57 7.06 -5.29
CA SER A 42 -9.25 5.89 -5.87
C SER A 42 -8.26 4.94 -6.54
N SER A 43 -7.33 5.47 -7.35
CA SER A 43 -6.28 4.68 -8.00
C SER A 43 -5.36 4.03 -6.98
N TYR A 44 -4.97 4.79 -5.95
CA TYR A 44 -4.19 4.26 -4.82
C TYR A 44 -4.91 3.10 -4.15
N SER A 45 -6.18 3.29 -3.76
CA SER A 45 -6.96 2.24 -3.10
C SER A 45 -7.15 1.00 -3.99
N LEU A 46 -7.23 1.16 -5.31
CA LEU A 46 -7.39 0.05 -6.25
C LEU A 46 -6.15 -0.88 -6.23
N MET A 47 -4.95 -0.32 -6.02
CA MET A 47 -3.70 -1.11 -5.99
C MET A 47 -3.69 -2.18 -4.89
N PHE A 48 -4.36 -1.91 -3.77
CA PHE A 48 -4.45 -2.84 -2.64
C PHE A 48 -5.65 -3.77 -2.71
N LYS A 49 -6.58 -3.54 -3.65
CA LYS A 49 -7.77 -4.38 -3.87
C LYS A 49 -7.53 -5.50 -4.88
N ASN A 50 -6.52 -5.38 -5.73
CA ASN A 50 -6.16 -6.41 -6.71
C ASN A 50 -5.63 -7.67 -6.02
N ALA A 51 -5.92 -8.84 -6.62
CA ALA A 51 -5.31 -10.10 -6.20
C ALA A 51 -3.79 -10.01 -6.32
N GLY A 52 -3.07 -10.36 -5.24
CA GLY A 52 -1.62 -10.26 -5.13
C GLY A 52 -1.09 -8.92 -4.56
N GLY A 53 -1.96 -7.93 -4.33
CA GLY A 53 -1.58 -6.63 -3.79
C GLY A 53 -0.85 -5.71 -4.78
N PRO A 54 -0.24 -4.60 -4.31
CA PRO A 54 0.46 -3.66 -5.17
C PRO A 54 1.72 -4.28 -5.78
N LYS A 55 1.93 -4.06 -7.09
CA LYS A 55 3.15 -4.49 -7.79
C LYS A 55 4.41 -3.88 -7.15
N THR A 56 5.54 -4.58 -7.22
CA THR A 56 6.84 -4.13 -6.69
C THR A 56 7.21 -2.69 -7.11
N ARG A 57 6.92 -2.31 -8.36
CA ARG A 57 7.17 -0.94 -8.85
C ARG A 57 6.34 0.11 -8.10
N ALA A 58 5.09 -0.20 -7.74
CA ALA A 58 4.25 0.71 -6.94
C ALA A 58 4.78 0.78 -5.50
N LEU A 59 5.14 -0.36 -4.91
CA LEU A 59 5.77 -0.42 -3.59
C LEU A 59 7.07 0.40 -3.52
N MET A 60 7.93 0.32 -4.54
CA MET A 60 9.14 1.14 -4.63
C MET A 60 8.83 2.63 -4.63
N ARG A 61 7.80 3.06 -5.35
CA ARG A 61 7.39 4.48 -5.39
C ARG A 61 6.85 4.94 -4.05
N ILE A 62 6.03 4.12 -3.38
CA ILE A 62 5.50 4.41 -2.05
C ILE A 62 6.65 4.48 -1.02
N ALA A 63 7.54 3.49 -1.04
CA ALA A 63 8.71 3.42 -0.16
C ALA A 63 9.59 4.67 -0.32
N LYS A 64 9.85 5.06 -1.57
CA LYS A 64 10.61 6.29 -1.89
C LYS A 64 9.89 7.56 -1.43
N ALA A 65 8.58 7.66 -1.63
CA ALA A 65 7.80 8.82 -1.19
C ALA A 65 7.77 8.97 0.35
N LEU A 66 7.79 7.84 1.06
CA LEU A 66 7.80 7.80 2.53
C LEU A 66 9.24 7.85 3.10
N GLY A 67 10.27 7.69 2.29
CA GLY A 67 11.66 7.59 2.74
C GLY A 67 11.93 6.33 3.57
N VAL A 68 11.33 5.20 3.20
CA VAL A 68 11.48 3.89 3.88
C VAL A 68 11.87 2.81 2.87
N SER A 69 12.23 1.63 3.37
CA SER A 69 12.49 0.45 2.55
C SER A 69 11.21 -0.30 2.20
N ILE A 70 11.18 -1.04 1.09
CA ILE A 70 10.03 -1.88 0.72
C ILE A 70 9.73 -2.91 1.82
N ALA A 71 10.76 -3.44 2.48
CA ALA A 71 10.61 -4.40 3.57
C ALA A 71 9.71 -3.87 4.69
N GLU A 72 9.79 -2.57 5.02
CA GLU A 72 8.95 -1.94 6.05
C GLU A 72 7.48 -1.84 5.60
N LEU A 73 7.22 -1.82 4.30
CA LEU A 73 5.86 -1.85 3.76
C LEU A 73 5.25 -3.25 3.79
N THR A 74 6.07 -4.30 3.69
CA THR A 74 5.61 -5.70 3.58
C THR A 74 5.77 -6.52 4.85
N LYS A 75 6.25 -5.89 5.94
CA LYS A 75 6.54 -6.52 7.23
C LYS A 75 5.30 -7.06 7.95
#